data_AF-A0A7S3H9M3-F1
#
_entry.id   AF-A0A7S3H9M3-F1
#
_cell.length_a   1.000
_cell.length_b   1.000
_cell.length_c   1.000
_cell.angle_alpha   90.00
_cell.angle_beta   90.00
_cell.angle_gamma   90.00
#
_symmetry.space_group_name_H-M   'P 1'
#
loop_
_entity.id
_entity.type
_entity.pdbx_description
1 polymer ?
#
loop_
_entity_poly.entity_id
_entity_poly.type
_entity_poly.pdbx_seq_one_letter_code
_entity_poly.pdbx_strand_id
1 'polypeptide(L)'
;HVETAARELSLERFAKFENELYQEIFSFVNGNTLGEKIGGILVIRELVECTSASAEDKVGKFAKALSTALNANTDFALIELIADALGHMARTSPVSDVEYLEFELSRALGWLRGPKQSTYRRFAACTVLQQLAT
;
A
#
# COMPACT_ATOMS: atom_id res chain seq x y z
N HIS A 1 -18.84 -33.81 1.83
CA HIS A 1 -19.85 -32.77 1.46
C HIS A 1 -20.06 -31.75 2.58
N VAL A 2 -20.45 -32.16 3.79
CA VAL A 2 -20.66 -31.22 4.93
C VAL A 2 -19.37 -30.51 5.34
N GLU A 3 -18.24 -31.22 5.45
CA GLU A 3 -16.94 -30.62 5.80
C GLU A 3 -16.45 -29.61 4.76
N THR A 4 -16.62 -29.92 3.47
CA THR A 4 -16.29 -29.02 2.36
C THR A 4 -17.13 -27.74 2.43
N ALA A 5 -18.44 -27.87 2.60
CA ALA A 5 -19.35 -26.72 2.71
C ALA A 5 -19.07 -25.87 3.96
N ALA A 6 -18.76 -26.49 5.10
CA ALA A 6 -18.39 -25.78 6.32
C ALA A 6 -17.07 -25.00 6.15
N ARG A 7 -16.09 -25.59 5.47
CA ARG A 7 -14.82 -24.93 5.13
C ARG A 7 -15.05 -23.75 4.18
N GLU A 8 -15.82 -23.92 3.12
CA GLU A 8 -16.15 -22.85 2.17
C GLU A 8 -16.83 -21.67 2.88
N LEU A 9 -17.82 -21.93 3.74
CA LEU A 9 -18.48 -20.89 4.54
C LEU A 9 -17.50 -20.16 5.48
N SER A 10 -16.52 -20.86 6.03
CA SER A 10 -15.49 -20.25 6.88
C SER A 10 -14.56 -19.32 6.09
N LEU A 11 -14.20 -19.68 4.86
CA LEU A 11 -13.38 -18.86 3.96
C LEU A 11 -14.13 -17.60 3.53
N GLU A 12 -15.41 -17.72 3.21
CA GLU A 12 -16.26 -16.57 2.86
C GLU A 12 -16.37 -15.57 4.02
N ARG A 13 -16.58 -16.06 5.24
CA ARG A 13 -16.62 -15.23 6.45
C ARG A 13 -15.29 -14.51 6.70
N PHE A 14 -14.17 -15.22 6.49
CA PHE A 14 -12.85 -14.63 6.64
C PHE A 14 -12.59 -13.54 5.59
N ALA A 15 -12.92 -13.80 4.31
CA ALA A 15 -12.79 -12.82 3.24
C ALA A 15 -13.65 -11.57 3.50
N LYS A 16 -14.86 -11.73 4.05
CA LYS A 16 -15.70 -10.60 4.45
C LYS A 16 -15.05 -9.78 5.56
N PHE A 17 -14.56 -10.42 6.61
CA PHE A 17 -13.86 -9.77 7.71
C PHE A 17 -12.62 -9.01 7.23
N GLU A 18 -11.79 -9.62 6.36
CA GLU A 18 -10.62 -8.94 5.78
C GLU A 18 -11.02 -7.68 5.01
N ASN A 19 -12.09 -7.73 4.22
CA ASN A 19 -12.54 -6.54 3.50
C ASN A 19 -12.99 -5.42 4.44
N GLU A 20 -13.73 -5.74 5.51
CA GLU A 20 -14.13 -4.76 6.54
C GLU A 20 -12.90 -4.16 7.24
N LEU A 21 -11.94 -5.00 7.61
CA LEU A 21 -10.67 -4.57 8.19
C LEU A 21 -9.91 -3.63 7.25
N TYR A 22 -9.81 -3.96 5.97
CA TYR A 22 -9.10 -3.12 5.00
C TYR A 22 -9.78 -1.76 4.80
N GLN A 23 -11.12 -1.70 4.81
CA GLN A 23 -11.83 -0.42 4.72
C GLN A 23 -11.50 0.50 5.91
N GLU A 24 -11.49 -0.04 7.13
CA GLU A 24 -11.13 0.71 8.33
C GLU A 24 -9.67 1.22 8.25
N ILE A 25 -8.73 0.35 7.86
CA ILE A 25 -7.32 0.73 7.69
C ILE A 25 -7.17 1.83 6.63
N PHE A 26 -7.87 1.72 5.51
CA PHE A 26 -7.82 2.74 4.46
C PHE A 26 -8.43 4.06 4.91
N SER A 27 -9.44 4.03 5.78
CA SER A 27 -9.96 5.24 6.41
C SER A 27 -8.89 5.94 7.26
N PHE A 28 -8.05 5.18 7.98
CA PHE A 28 -6.94 5.74 8.77
C PHE A 28 -5.81 6.27 7.90
N VAL A 29 -5.42 5.57 6.83
CA VAL A 29 -4.44 6.07 5.85
C VAL A 29 -4.83 7.43 5.27
N ASN A 30 -6.14 7.64 5.09
CA ASN A 30 -6.72 8.90 4.61
C ASN A 30 -7.26 9.79 5.74
N GLY A 31 -6.92 9.47 6.99
CA GLY A 31 -7.41 10.16 8.19
C GLY A 31 -6.94 11.61 8.29
N ASN A 32 -7.51 12.35 9.23
CA ASN A 32 -7.22 13.77 9.41
C ASN A 32 -6.06 14.01 10.36
N THR A 33 -5.82 13.08 11.28
CA THR A 33 -4.73 13.18 12.24
C THR A 33 -3.48 12.50 11.73
N LEU A 34 -2.32 12.99 12.17
CA LEU A 34 -1.05 12.35 11.86
C LEU A 34 -0.99 10.91 12.41
N GLY A 35 -1.58 10.67 13.58
CA GLY A 35 -1.61 9.35 14.22
C GLY A 35 -2.41 8.32 13.42
N GLU A 36 -3.58 8.70 12.89
CA GLU A 36 -4.37 7.83 12.00
C GLU A 36 -3.57 7.46 10.76
N LYS A 37 -2.96 8.45 10.09
CA LYS A 37 -2.18 8.19 8.88
C LYS A 37 -1.01 7.25 9.14
N ILE A 38 -0.21 7.54 10.17
CA ILE A 38 0.93 6.69 10.56
C ILE A 38 0.46 5.28 10.89
N GLY A 39 -0.58 5.16 11.73
CA GLY A 39 -1.14 3.87 12.12
C GLY A 39 -1.63 3.07 10.92
N GLY A 40 -2.39 3.68 10.02
CA GLY A 40 -2.87 3.04 8.80
C GLY A 40 -1.74 2.54 7.90
N ILE A 41 -0.70 3.35 7.70
CA ILE A 41 0.44 2.96 6.86
C ILE A 41 1.24 1.80 7.49
N LEU A 42 1.50 1.86 8.80
CA LEU A 42 2.19 0.79 9.52
C LEU A 42 1.40 -0.52 9.50
N VAL A 43 0.09 -0.45 9.70
CA VAL A 43 -0.76 -1.65 9.64
C VAL A 43 -0.73 -2.25 8.24
N ILE A 44 -0.81 -1.44 7.16
CA ILE A 44 -0.65 -1.96 5.80
C ILE A 44 0.69 -2.69 5.65
N ARG A 45 1.80 -2.06 6.09
CA ARG A 45 3.15 -2.61 5.99
C ARG A 45 3.23 -4.00 6.63
N GLU A 46 2.70 -4.18 7.83
CA GLU A 46 2.72 -5.47 8.53
C GLU A 46 1.76 -6.50 7.89
N LEU A 47 0.60 -6.07 7.40
CA LEU A 47 -0.39 -6.99 6.81
C LEU A 47 -0.01 -7.50 5.43
N VAL A 48 0.98 -6.91 4.74
CA VAL A 48 1.47 -7.41 3.45
C VAL A 48 1.92 -8.87 3.57
N GLU A 49 2.61 -9.22 4.65
CA GLU A 49 3.17 -10.56 4.87
C GLU A 49 2.13 -11.58 5.35
N CYS A 50 0.98 -11.12 5.86
CA CYS A 50 -0.06 -12.00 6.38
C CYS A 50 -0.76 -12.79 5.27
N THR A 51 -1.19 -14.02 5.58
CA THR A 51 -2.06 -14.80 4.67
C THR A 51 -3.39 -14.08 4.45
N SER A 52 -3.92 -14.15 3.23
CA SER A 52 -5.20 -13.54 2.86
C SER A 52 -6.07 -14.50 2.07
N ALA A 53 -7.39 -14.32 2.10
CA ALA A 53 -8.34 -15.03 1.25
C ALA A 53 -8.06 -14.79 -0.24
N SER A 54 -7.55 -13.60 -0.58
CA SER A 54 -7.10 -13.25 -1.93
C SER A 54 -5.84 -12.38 -1.84
N ALA A 55 -4.67 -13.01 -1.98
CA ALA A 55 -3.39 -12.33 -1.86
C ALA A 55 -3.17 -11.28 -2.96
N GLU A 56 -3.56 -11.58 -4.20
CA GLU A 56 -3.51 -10.64 -5.34
C GLU A 56 -4.36 -9.39 -5.07
N ASP A 57 -5.63 -9.57 -4.68
CA ASP A 57 -6.52 -8.43 -4.38
C ASP A 57 -6.01 -7.59 -3.22
N LYS A 58 -5.47 -8.23 -2.17
CA LYS A 58 -4.89 -7.53 -1.01
C LYS A 58 -3.73 -6.63 -1.45
N VAL A 59 -2.77 -7.18 -2.20
CA VAL A 59 -1.59 -6.45 -2.68
C VAL A 59 -2.02 -5.27 -3.55
N GLY A 60 -2.93 -5.49 -4.50
CA GLY A 60 -3.46 -4.42 -5.36
C GLY A 60 -4.17 -3.31 -4.56
N LYS A 61 -4.97 -3.65 -3.54
CA LYS A 61 -5.63 -2.68 -2.67
C LYS A 61 -4.64 -1.88 -1.84
N PHE A 62 -3.63 -2.54 -1.25
CA PHE A 62 -2.60 -1.89 -0.43
C PHE A 62 -1.73 -0.96 -1.26
N ALA A 63 -1.29 -1.43 -2.43
CA ALA A 63 -0.62 -0.62 -3.44
C ALA A 63 -1.43 0.62 -3.78
N LYS A 64 -2.71 0.47 -4.10
CA LYS A 64 -3.58 1.60 -4.43
C LYS A 64 -3.73 2.60 -3.29
N ALA A 65 -3.88 2.10 -2.05
CA ALA A 65 -4.04 2.94 -0.85
C ALA A 65 -2.78 3.77 -0.59
N LEU A 66 -1.61 3.12 -0.52
CA LEU A 66 -0.31 3.80 -0.32
C LEU A 66 0.00 4.76 -1.47
N SER A 67 -0.29 4.35 -2.71
CA SER A 67 -0.07 5.18 -3.90
C SER A 67 -0.92 6.46 -3.87
N THR A 68 -2.19 6.33 -3.47
CA THR A 68 -3.09 7.48 -3.27
C THR A 68 -2.60 8.38 -2.14
N ALA A 69 -2.19 7.80 -1.02
CA ALA A 69 -1.64 8.54 0.10
C ALA A 69 -0.38 9.33 -0.30
N LEU A 70 0.55 8.72 -1.04
CA LEU A 70 1.76 9.41 -1.49
C LEU A 70 1.43 10.64 -2.35
N ASN A 71 0.42 10.54 -3.22
CA ASN A 71 -0.01 11.65 -4.08
C ASN A 71 -0.61 12.83 -3.29
N ALA A 72 -1.29 12.53 -2.17
CA ALA A 72 -2.05 13.51 -1.41
C ALA A 72 -1.24 14.19 -0.30
N ASN A 73 -0.09 13.63 0.09
CA ASN A 73 0.70 14.13 1.22
C ASN A 73 1.83 15.07 0.76
N THR A 74 2.08 16.10 1.56
CA THR A 74 3.18 17.07 1.38
C THR A 74 4.18 17.05 2.53
N ASP A 75 3.88 16.32 3.60
CA ASP A 75 4.74 16.12 4.76
C ASP A 75 5.84 15.09 4.43
N PHE A 76 7.10 15.49 4.66
CA PHE A 76 8.26 14.68 4.30
C PHE A 76 8.34 13.37 5.09
N ALA A 77 8.01 13.37 6.39
CA ALA A 77 8.07 12.18 7.23
C ALA A 77 6.99 11.16 6.82
N LEU A 78 5.79 11.64 6.49
CA LEU A 78 4.75 10.76 5.93
C LEU A 78 5.15 10.21 4.56
N ILE A 79 5.77 11.02 3.71
CA ILE A 79 6.27 10.56 2.41
C ILE A 79 7.30 9.44 2.58
N GLU A 80 8.24 9.58 3.52
CA GLU A 80 9.24 8.54 3.82
C GLU A 80 8.58 7.25 4.30
N LEU A 81 7.62 7.35 5.22
CA LEU A 81 6.91 6.19 5.75
C LEU A 81 6.10 5.46 4.67
N ILE A 82 5.43 6.21 3.78
CA ILE A 82 4.68 5.62 2.67
C ILE A 82 5.63 4.96 1.67
N ALA A 83 6.75 5.61 1.34
CA ALA A 83 7.75 5.06 0.44
C ALA A 83 8.40 3.79 1.01
N ASP A 84 8.69 3.75 2.32
CA ASP A 84 9.16 2.54 3.00
C ASP A 84 8.13 1.40 2.89
N ALA A 85 6.86 1.68 3.14
CA ALA A 85 5.80 0.68 3.01
C ALA A 85 5.66 0.16 1.56
N LEU A 86 5.75 1.03 0.55
CA LEU A 86 5.73 0.66 -0.86
C LEU A 86 6.92 -0.24 -1.24
N GLY A 87 8.13 0.08 -0.76
CA GLY A 87 9.33 -0.71 -1.01
C GLY A 87 9.36 -2.03 -0.23
N HIS A 88 8.92 -2.02 1.03
CA HIS A 88 8.75 -3.22 1.82
C HIS A 88 7.80 -4.18 1.11
N MET A 89 6.64 -3.69 0.65
CA MET A 89 5.68 -4.48 -0.10
C MET A 89 6.26 -5.06 -1.38
N ALA A 90 7.07 -4.30 -2.12
CA ALA A 90 7.76 -4.79 -3.31
C ALA A 90 8.70 -5.99 -3.02
N ARG A 91 9.26 -6.07 -1.81
CA ARG A 91 10.19 -7.14 -1.40
C ARG A 91 9.51 -8.33 -0.72
N THR A 92 8.51 -8.07 0.11
CA THR A 92 7.96 -9.07 1.05
C THR A 92 6.60 -9.60 0.63
N SER A 93 5.96 -8.99 -0.37
CA SER A 93 4.67 -9.48 -0.87
C SER A 93 4.78 -10.95 -1.33
N PRO A 94 3.84 -11.82 -0.91
CA PRO A 94 3.81 -13.21 -1.35
C PRO A 94 3.46 -13.35 -2.85
N VAL A 95 2.96 -12.26 -3.46
CA VAL A 95 2.61 -12.18 -4.88
C VAL A 95 3.41 -11.05 -5.52
N SER A 96 4.09 -11.34 -6.63
CA SER A 96 4.76 -10.33 -7.43
C SER A 96 3.74 -9.53 -8.24
N ASP A 97 3.69 -8.21 -8.03
CA ASP A 97 2.83 -7.28 -8.77
C ASP A 97 3.68 -6.34 -9.64
N VAL A 98 3.98 -6.78 -10.87
CA VAL A 98 4.82 -6.03 -11.82
C VAL A 98 4.12 -4.76 -12.30
N GLU A 99 2.80 -4.80 -12.50
CA GLU A 99 2.04 -3.65 -12.98
C GLU A 99 2.11 -2.49 -11.99
N TYR A 100 1.98 -2.79 -10.69
CA TYR A 100 2.18 -1.80 -9.63
C TYR A 100 3.60 -1.22 -9.65
N LEU A 101 4.64 -2.06 -9.76
CA LEU A 101 6.03 -1.59 -9.77
C LEU A 101 6.30 -0.67 -10.97
N GLU A 102 5.85 -1.05 -12.15
CA GLU A 102 5.97 -0.23 -13.36
C GLU A 102 5.22 1.09 -13.23
N PHE A 103 4.04 1.08 -12.62
CA PHE A 103 3.27 2.28 -12.33
C PHE A 103 4.04 3.24 -11.41
N GLU A 104 4.58 2.74 -10.29
CA GLU A 104 5.31 3.56 -9.32
C GLU A 104 6.61 4.13 -9.89
N LEU A 105 7.37 3.32 -10.63
CA LEU A 105 8.57 3.75 -11.34
C LEU A 105 8.25 4.85 -12.36
N SER A 106 7.22 4.65 -13.18
CA SER A 106 6.78 5.63 -14.18
C SER A 106 6.35 6.94 -13.55
N ARG A 107 5.61 6.86 -12.44
CA ARG A 107 5.15 8.02 -11.67
C ARG A 107 6.32 8.82 -11.08
N ALA A 108 7.25 8.13 -10.40
CA ALA A 108 8.42 8.76 -9.82
C ALA A 108 9.28 9.47 -10.89
N LEU A 109 9.54 8.80 -12.02
CA LEU A 109 10.25 9.41 -13.15
C LEU A 109 9.51 10.62 -13.73
N GLY A 110 8.18 10.58 -13.80
CA GLY A 110 7.34 11.71 -14.20
C GLY A 110 7.50 12.93 -13.29
N TRP A 111 7.56 12.71 -11.97
CA TRP A 111 7.81 13.78 -10.99
C TRP A 111 9.22 14.36 -11.04
N LEU A 112 10.23 13.58 -11.40
CA LEU A 112 11.59 14.09 -11.58
C LEU A 112 11.73 14.95 -12.84
N ARG A 113 11.10 14.53 -13.95
CA ARG A 113 11.19 15.20 -15.26
C ARG A 113 10.37 16.49 -15.35
N GLY A 114 9.35 16.64 -14.50
CA GLY A 114 8.44 17.78 -14.59
C GLY A 114 9.10 19.12 -14.19
N PRO A 115 9.11 20.14 -15.07
CA PRO A 115 9.81 21.41 -14.80
C PRO A 115 9.18 22.24 -13.67
N LYS A 116 7.93 21.97 -13.29
CA LYS A 116 7.17 22.69 -12.24
C LYS A 116 6.77 21.80 -11.05
N GLN A 117 7.46 20.68 -10.82
CA GLN A 117 7.13 19.80 -9.71
C GLN A 117 7.62 20.39 -8.39
N SER A 118 6.78 20.28 -7.37
CA SER A 118 7.08 20.74 -6.02
C SER A 118 8.24 19.95 -5.40
N THR A 119 8.91 20.55 -4.41
CA THR A 119 10.00 19.91 -3.67
C THR A 119 9.56 18.58 -3.04
N TYR A 120 8.36 18.53 -2.45
CA TYR A 120 7.84 17.29 -1.84
C TYR A 120 7.60 16.18 -2.87
N ARG A 121 7.20 16.48 -4.12
CA ARG A 121 7.04 15.47 -5.18
C ARG A 121 8.37 14.95 -5.68
N ARG A 122 9.36 15.84 -5.83
CA ARG A 122 10.73 15.41 -6.17
C ARG A 122 11.33 14.54 -5.08
N PHE A 123 11.11 14.92 -3.82
CA PHE A 123 11.50 14.10 -2.68
C PHE A 123 10.80 12.75 -2.71
N ALA A 124 9.46 12.71 -2.81
CA ALA A 124 8.70 11.47 -2.91
C ALA A 124 9.20 10.56 -4.05
N ALA A 125 9.50 11.14 -5.22
CA ALA A 125 10.07 10.39 -6.33
C ALA A 125 11.42 9.76 -5.99
N CYS A 126 12.36 10.53 -5.43
CA CYS A 126 13.66 10.02 -5.03
C CYS A 126 13.53 8.92 -3.97
N THR A 127 12.69 9.13 -2.96
CA THR A 127 12.51 8.18 -1.86
C THR A 127 11.86 6.89 -2.33
N VAL A 128 10.86 6.94 -3.20
CA VAL A 128 10.27 5.73 -3.81
C VAL A 128 11.30 4.98 -4.64
N LEU A 129 12.05 5.67 -5.52
CA LEU A 129 13.07 5.02 -6.34
C LEU A 129 14.16 4.36 -5.49
N GLN A 130 14.59 5.01 -4.40
CA GLN A 130 15.54 4.43 -3.46
C GLN A 130 14.97 3.16 -2.81
N GLN A 131 13.72 3.21 -2.36
CA GLN A 131 13.07 2.08 -1.69
C GLN A 131 12.84 0.89 -2.62
N LEU A 132 12.57 1.13 -3.91
CA LEU A 132 12.41 0.08 -4.92
C LEU A 132 13.75 -0.50 -5.43
N ALA A 133 14.85 0.23 -5.26
CA ALA A 133 16.20 -0.22 -5.63
C ALA A 133 16.91 -1.02 -4.52
N THR A 134 16.29 -1.13 -3.34
CA THR A 134 16.82 -1.84 -2.15
C THR A 134 16.22 -3.23 -2.08
#